data_AF-A0A1G6TFN5-F1
#
_entry.id   AF-A0A1G6TFN5-F1
#
_cell.length_a   1.000
_cell.length_b   1.000
_cell.length_c   1.000
_cell.angle_alpha   90.00
_cell.angle_beta   90.00
_cell.angle_gamma   90.00
#
_symmetry.space_group_name_H-M   'P 1'
#
loop_
_entity.id
_entity.type
_entity.pdbx_description
1 polymer ?
#
loop_
_entity_poly.entity_id
_entity_poly.type
_entity_poly.pdbx_seq_one_letter_code
_entity_poly.pdbx_strand_id
1 'polypeptide(L)' 'MIADKNDPRYKKLRDYLKEERIKRGLLQSDLAEKLGVHQQMISKIESGERRIDVVEFICLAEAIGIGTQDAMRILEKS' A
#
# COMPACT_ATOMS: atom_id res chain seq x y z
N MET A 1 5.64 6.92 -21.93
CA MET A 1 6.16 5.87 -21.03
C MET A 1 5.26 5.77 -19.82
N ILE A 2 4.53 4.66 -19.69
CA ILE A 2 3.76 4.33 -18.48
C ILE A 2 4.77 3.89 -17.41
N ALA A 3 4.62 4.37 -16.18
CA ALA A 3 5.58 4.33 -15.07
C ALA A 3 6.47 3.06 -14.97
N ASP A 4 7.78 3.24 -14.98
CA ASP A 4 8.80 2.19 -14.77
C ASP A 4 8.64 1.51 -13.39
N LYS A 5 9.08 0.26 -13.23
CA LYS A 5 9.11 -0.50 -11.95
C LYS A 5 9.86 0.22 -10.83
N ASN A 6 10.75 1.14 -11.21
CA ASN A 6 11.50 1.97 -10.29
C ASN A 6 10.94 3.40 -10.14
N ASP A 7 9.70 3.65 -10.59
CA ASP A 7 9.09 4.98 -10.45
C ASP A 7 9.09 5.39 -8.96
N PRO A 8 9.74 6.51 -8.60
CA PRO A 8 9.83 6.97 -7.22
C PRO A 8 8.45 7.13 -6.56
N ARG A 9 7.40 7.43 -7.34
CA ARG A 9 6.02 7.55 -6.84
C ARG A 9 5.49 6.22 -6.33
N TYR A 10 5.82 5.10 -6.99
CA TYR A 10 5.39 3.78 -6.55
C TYR A 10 6.06 3.38 -5.23
N LYS A 11 7.37 3.66 -5.10
CA LYS A 11 8.09 3.50 -3.83
C LYS A 11 7.44 4.32 -2.72
N LYS A 12 7.13 5.60 -2.98
CA LYS A 12 6.51 6.51 -2.02
C LYS A 12 5.13 6.03 -1.57
N LEU A 13 4.29 5.57 -2.49
CA LEU A 13 2.97 5.00 -2.18
C LEU A 13 3.09 3.80 -1.25
N ARG A 14 3.95 2.84 -1.62
CA ARG A 14 4.16 1.62 -0.85
C ARG A 14 4.68 1.91 0.55
N ASP A 15 5.71 2.74 0.65
CA ASP A 15 6.32 3.08 1.93
C ASP A 15 5.29 3.79 2.84
N TYR A 16 4.46 4.68 2.27
CA TYR A 16 3.35 5.29 3.00
C TYR A 16 2.32 4.27 3.52
N LEU A 17 1.84 3.35 2.68
CA LEU A 17 0.90 2.31 3.11
C LEU A 17 1.47 1.46 4.26
N LYS A 18 2.75 1.09 4.15
CA LYS A 18 3.46 0.35 5.19
C LYS A 18 3.57 1.14 6.49
N GLU A 19 3.93 2.42 6.42
CA GLU A 19 4.02 3.30 7.59
C GLU A 19 2.67 3.46 8.28
N GLU A 20 1.60 3.69 7.51
CA GLU A 20 0.25 3.86 8.08
C GLU A 20 -0.28 2.58 8.72
N ARG A 21 0.05 1.41 8.16
CA ARG A 21 -0.23 0.10 8.78
C ARG A 21 0.48 0.00 10.13
N ILE A 22 1.78 0.30 10.17
CA ILE A 22 2.59 0.21 11.40
C ILE A 22 2.09 1.21 12.46
N LYS A 23 1.76 2.45 12.08
CA LYS A 23 1.22 3.47 12.99
C LYS A 23 -0.07 3.03 13.67
N ARG A 24 -0.85 2.17 13.03
CA ARG A 24 -2.09 1.61 13.57
C ARG A 24 -1.90 0.28 14.32
N GLY A 25 -0.65 -0.17 14.47
CA GLY A 25 -0.32 -1.39 15.21
C GLY A 25 -0.73 -2.68 14.49
N LEU A 26 -1.08 -2.63 13.21
CA LEU A 26 -1.46 -3.82 12.45
C LEU A 26 -0.23 -4.60 12.03
N LEU A 27 -0.21 -5.91 12.24
CA LEU A 27 0.75 -6.82 11.61
C LEU A 27 0.40 -7.03 10.13
N GLN A 28 1.33 -7.57 9.34
CA GLN A 28 1.04 -7.96 7.97
C GLN A 28 -0.02 -9.08 7.90
N SER A 29 -0.06 -9.97 8.89
CA SER A 29 -1.11 -10.99 9.05
C SER A 29 -2.48 -10.38 9.27
N ASP A 30 -2.58 -9.36 10.11
CA ASP A 30 -3.85 -8.73 10.47
C ASP A 30 -4.46 -8.02 9.26
N LEU A 31 -3.62 -7.34 8.48
CA LEU A 31 -4.05 -6.71 7.23
C LEU A 31 -4.45 -7.76 6.18
N ALA A 32 -3.72 -8.87 6.10
CA ALA A 32 -4.06 -9.96 5.19
C ALA A 32 -5.39 -10.62 5.54
N GLU A 33 -5.65 -10.84 6.83
CA GLU A 33 -6.92 -11.37 7.34
C GLU A 33 -8.09 -10.43 7.02
N LYS A 34 -7.93 -9.12 7.26
CA LYS A 34 -8.94 -8.11 6.88
C LYS A 34 -9.28 -8.11 5.40
N LEU A 35 -8.32 -8.45 4.54
CA LEU A 35 -8.47 -8.47 3.09
C LEU A 35 -8.82 -9.86 2.52
N GLY A 36 -8.86 -10.90 3.35
CA GLY A 36 -9.09 -12.27 2.88
C GLY A 36 -7.97 -12.82 1.97
N VAL A 37 -6.72 -12.37 2.17
CA VAL A 37 -5.56 -12.78 1.37
C VAL A 37 -4.48 -13.44 2.24
N HIS A 38 -3.48 -14.04 1.59
CA HIS A 38 -2.31 -14.56 2.31
C HIS A 38 -1.37 -13.43 2.75
N GLN A 39 -0.78 -13.54 3.95
CA GLN A 39 0.21 -12.58 4.45
C GLN A 39 1.39 -12.36 3.48
N GLN A 40 1.78 -13.38 2.72
CA GLN A 40 2.83 -13.26 1.70
C GLN A 40 2.49 -12.21 0.63
N MET A 41 1.22 -12.01 0.29
CA MET A 41 0.79 -10.95 -0.63
C MET A 41 1.13 -9.57 -0.05
N ILE A 42 0.82 -9.33 1.23
CA ILE A 42 1.15 -8.08 1.92
C ILE A 42 2.67 -7.88 1.96
N SER A 43 3.44 -8.92 2.28
CA SER A 43 4.90 -8.86 2.27
C SER A 43 5.48 -8.47 0.91
N LYS A 44 4.98 -9.05 -0.19
CA LYS A 44 5.44 -8.74 -1.56
C LYS A 44 5.05 -7.33 -2.00
N ILE A 45 3.90 -6.84 -1.55
CA ILE A 45 3.49 -5.46 -1.79
C ILE A 45 4.45 -4.52 -1.08
N GLU A 46 4.72 -4.75 0.21
CA GLU A 46 5.59 -3.90 1.04
C GLU A 46 7.08 -3.96 0.67
N SER A 47 7.55 -5.04 0.05
CA SER A 47 8.91 -5.12 -0.51
C SER A 47 9.01 -4.49 -1.91
N GLY A 48 7.86 -4.32 -2.59
CA GLY A 48 7.80 -3.85 -3.98
C GLY A 48 8.00 -4.95 -5.02
N GLU A 49 8.08 -6.22 -4.61
CA GLU A 49 8.08 -7.37 -5.52
C GLU A 49 6.74 -7.51 -6.26
N ARG A 50 5.65 -6.99 -5.67
CA ARG A 50 4.33 -6.98 -6.28
C ARG A 50 3.83 -5.55 -6.45
N ARG A 51 3.43 -5.23 -7.69
CA ARG A 51 2.68 -4.02 -7.99
C ARG A 51 1.22 -4.16 -7.55
N ILE A 52 0.62 -3.06 -7.10
CA ILE A 52 -0.81 -2.97 -6.84
C ILE A 52 -1.46 -2.05 -7.87
N ASP A 53 -2.68 -2.40 -8.27
CA ASP A 53 -3.53 -1.48 -9.03
C ASP A 53 -4.30 -0.52 -8.12
N VAL A 54 -5.11 0.36 -8.71
CA VAL A 54 -5.87 1.38 -7.98
C VAL A 54 -6.97 0.78 -7.09
N VAL A 55 -7.58 -0.34 -7.49
CA VAL A 55 -8.63 -1.01 -6.72
C VAL A 55 -8.01 -1.68 -5.49
N GLU A 56 -6.90 -2.38 -5.67
CA GLU A 56 -6.13 -2.96 -4.57
C GLU A 56 -5.62 -1.90 -3.59
N PHE A 57 -5.19 -0.75 -4.11
CA PHE A 57 -4.82 0.40 -3.28
C PHE A 57 -6.00 0.88 -2.42
N ILE A 58 -7.20 1.02 -2.99
CA ILE A 58 -8.40 1.44 -2.24
C ILE A 58 -8.70 0.43 -1.13
N CYS A 59 -8.70 -0.87 -1.46
CA CYS A 59 -8.94 -1.92 -0.46
C CYS A 59 -7.90 -1.89 0.68
N LEU A 60 -6.62 -1.72 0.35
CA LEU A 60 -5.55 -1.58 1.35
C LEU A 60 -5.76 -0.35 2.23
N ALA A 61 -6.10 0.78 1.63
CA ALA A 61 -6.34 2.03 2.35
C ALA A 61 -7.51 1.88 3.35
N GLU A 62 -8.63 1.29 2.91
CA GLU A 62 -9.80 1.04 3.75
C GLU A 62 -9.50 0.04 4.87
N ALA A 63 -8.81 -1.06 4.56
CA ALA A 63 -8.46 -2.09 5.56
C ALA A 63 -7.46 -1.56 6.61
N ILE A 64 -6.57 -0.66 6.21
CA ILE A 64 -5.68 0.06 7.13
C ILE A 64 -6.47 1.14 7.90
N GLY A 65 -7.52 1.73 7.34
CA GLY A 65 -8.27 2.82 7.94
C GLY A 65 -7.64 4.19 7.67
N ILE A 66 -7.20 4.41 6.43
CA ILE A 66 -6.76 5.70 5.88
C ILE A 66 -7.72 6.16 4.76
N GLY A 67 -7.89 7.47 4.64
CA GLY A 67 -8.61 8.03 3.49
C GLY A 67 -7.78 7.87 2.21
N THR A 68 -8.42 7.45 1.12
CA THR A 68 -7.75 7.32 -0.19
C THR A 68 -7.20 8.66 -0.71
N GLN A 69 -7.83 9.77 -0.33
CA GLN A 69 -7.39 11.13 -0.65
C GLN A 69 -6.05 11.48 0.03
N ASP A 70 -5.80 10.96 1.24
CA ASP A 70 -4.55 11.22 1.97
C ASP A 70 -3.35 10.58 1.26
N ALA A 71 -3.52 9.35 0.76
CA ALA A 71 -2.47 8.67 0.01
C ALA A 71 -2.22 9.30 -1.38
N MET A 72 -3.27 9.74 -2.07
CA MET A 72 -3.13 10.42 -3.37
C MET A 72 -2.34 11.73 -3.25
N ARG A 73 -2.59 12.51 -2.19
CA ARG A 73 -1.90 13.78 -1.93
C ARG A 73 -0.38 13.63 -1.74
N ILE A 74 0.07 12.44 -1.33
CA ILE A 74 1.50 12.12 -1.20
C ILE A 74 2.16 11.99 -2.58
N LEU A 75 1.41 11.58 -3.60
CA LEU A 75 1.91 11.42 -4.96
C LEU A 75 1.95 12.74 -5.74
N GLU A 76 1.11 13.72 -5.38
CA GLU A 76 1.05 15.04 -6.03
C GLU A 76 2.23 15.96 -5.66
N LYS A 77 2.88 15.75 -4.51
CA LYS A 77 4.01 16.56 -4.03
C LYS A 77 5.37 16.03 -4.48
N SER A 78 5.48 15.49 -5.70
CA SER A 78 6.70 14.84 -6.21
C SER A 78 7.08 15.34 -7.59
#